data_AF-A0A7V3P9T3-F1
#
_entry.id   AF-A0A7V3P9T3-F1
#
_cell.length_a   1.000
_cell.length_b   1.000
_cell.length_c   1.000
_cell.angle_alpha   90.00
_cell.angle_beta   90.00
_cell.angle_gamma   90.00
#
_symmetry.space_group_name_H-M   'P 1'
#
loop_
_entity.id
_entity.type
_entity.pdbx_description
1 polymer ?
#
loop_
_entity_poly.entity_id
_entity_poly.type
_entity_poly.pdbx_seq_one_letter_code
_entity_poly.pdbx_strand_id
1 'polypeptide(L)' 'MSPGGKVTDHPIEHHRRVATGGLALTTVSYCSLSREGRAVAHELWIRPEIVCDLGRLTT' A
#
# COMPACT_ATOMS: atom_id res chain seq x y z
N MET A 1 3.24 -4.06 5.59
CA MET A 1 2.07 -3.64 6.38
C MET A 1 1.99 -2.12 6.41
N SER A 2 0.82 -1.52 6.64
CA SER A 2 0.59 -0.06 6.56
C SER A 2 0.16 0.53 7.92
N PRO A 3 1.03 0.52 8.94
CA PRO A 3 0.70 1.07 10.26
C PRO A 3 0.24 2.52 10.16
N GLY A 4 -0.84 2.85 10.89
CA GLY A 4 -1.45 4.18 10.85
C GLY A 4 -2.11 4.55 9.52
N GLY A 5 -2.32 3.59 8.61
CA GLY A 5 -2.95 3.84 7.32
C GLY A 5 -2.11 4.71 6.38
N LYS A 6 -0.78 4.52 6.42
CA LYS A 6 0.19 5.24 5.59
C LYS A 6 0.94 4.27 4.68
N VAL A 7 1.48 4.79 3.58
CA VAL A 7 2.44 4.05 2.77
C VAL A 7 3.72 3.88 3.58
N THR A 8 4.27 2.66 3.56
CA THR A 8 5.56 2.35 4.18
C THR A 8 6.40 1.54 3.20
N ASP A 9 7.66 1.31 3.54
CA ASP A 9 8.58 0.57 2.67
C ASP A 9 8.26 -0.92 2.62
N HIS A 10 7.61 -1.47 3.65
CA HIS A 10 7.33 -2.89 3.72
C HIS A 10 6.46 -3.43 2.56
N PRO A 11 5.28 -2.85 2.21
CA PRO A 11 4.52 -3.30 1.04
C PRO A 11 5.30 -3.09 -0.26
N ILE A 12 6.06 -2.00 -0.40
CA ILE A 12 6.88 -1.73 -1.59
C ILE A 12 7.91 -2.84 -1.80
N GLU A 13 8.68 -3.16 -0.75
CA GLU A 13 9.69 -4.21 -0.80
C GLU A 13 9.08 -5.60 -1.04
N HIS A 14 7.88 -5.85 -0.50
CA HIS A 14 7.14 -7.07 -0.81
C HIS A 14 6.84 -7.17 -2.31
N HIS A 15 6.31 -6.12 -2.93
CA HIS A 15 6.02 -6.09 -4.37
C HIS A 15 7.29 -6.21 -5.22
N ARG A 16 8.38 -5.52 -4.85
CA ARG A 16 9.67 -5.61 -5.56
C ARG A 16 10.24 -7.03 -5.53
N ARG A 17 10.25 -7.67 -4.36
CA ARG A 17 10.76 -9.05 -4.22
C ARG A 17 9.99 -10.06 -5.05
N VAL A 18 8.67 -9.93 -5.17
CA VAL A 18 7.90 -10.88 -5.99
C VAL A 18 8.02 -10.55 -7.49
N ALA A 19 8.22 -9.27 -7.85
CA ALA A 19 8.48 -8.85 -9.22
C ALA A 19 9.85 -9.35 -9.73
N THR A 20 10.91 -9.33 -8.90
CA THR A 20 12.22 -9.91 -9.27
C THR A 20 12.15 -11.42 -9.50
N GLY A 21 11.12 -12.10 -8.97
CA GLY A 21 10.80 -13.50 -9.27
C GLY A 21 10.14 -13.74 -10.62
N GLY A 22 9.91 -12.71 -11.44
CA GLY A 22 9.32 -12.81 -12.78
C GLY A 22 7.80 -12.61 -12.84
N LEU A 23 7.17 -12.12 -11.77
CA LEU A 23 5.75 -11.75 -11.84
C LEU A 23 5.55 -10.50 -12.71
N ALA A 24 4.69 -10.63 -13.72
CA ALA A 24 4.36 -9.53 -14.63
C ALA A 24 3.44 -8.46 -14.00
N LEU A 25 2.68 -8.83 -12.95
CA LEU A 25 1.72 -7.94 -12.30
C LEU A 25 1.58 -8.28 -10.82
N THR A 26 1.50 -7.25 -9.99
CA THR A 26 1.10 -7.36 -8.59
C THR A 26 0.06 -6.31 -8.26
N THR A 27 -0.88 -6.61 -7.37
CA THR A 27 -1.89 -5.66 -6.91
C THR A 27 -1.61 -5.26 -5.47
N VAL A 28 -1.79 -3.98 -5.15
CA VAL A 28 -1.82 -3.53 -3.76
C VAL A 28 -3.05 -4.12 -3.08
N SER A 29 -2.93 -4.47 -1.81
CA SER A 29 -4.06 -4.95 -1.00
C SER A 29 -5.17 -3.90 -0.88
N TYR A 30 -6.31 -4.32 -0.35
CA TYR A 30 -7.47 -3.44 -0.16
C TYR A 30 -7.10 -2.14 0.56
N CYS A 31 -7.66 -1.04 0.07
CA CYS A 31 -7.44 0.30 0.60
C CYS A 31 -8.80 0.92 0.93
N SER A 32 -8.99 1.33 2.18
CA SER A 32 -10.21 2.01 2.57
C SER A 32 -10.25 3.45 2.06
N LEU A 33 -11.46 4.04 2.01
CA LEU A 33 -11.71 5.45 1.75
C LEU A 33 -12.02 6.26 3.03
N SER A 34 -12.17 5.58 4.18
CA SER A 34 -12.28 6.24 5.50
C SER A 34 -11.41 5.53 6.55
N ARG A 35 -11.04 6.25 7.62
CA ARG A 35 -10.29 5.66 8.74
C ARG A 35 -11.01 4.47 9.37
N GLU A 36 -12.32 4.61 9.54
CA GLU A 36 -13.22 3.66 10.20
C GLU A 36 -13.66 2.53 9.28
N GLY A 37 -13.59 2.72 7.95
CA GLY A 37 -13.90 1.70 6.96
C GLY A 37 -12.79 0.68 6.71
N ARG A 38 -11.78 0.63 7.58
CA ARG A 38 -10.67 -0.33 7.48
C ARG A 38 -11.08 -1.64 8.13
N ALA A 39 -10.86 -2.75 7.45
CA ALA A 39 -11.05 -4.08 8.00
C ALA A 39 -10.03 -4.40 9.10
N VAL A 40 -8.81 -3.86 8.99
CA VAL A 40 -7.75 -4.01 9.98
C VAL A 40 -7.02 -2.70 10.28
N ALA A 41 -6.53 -2.52 11.50
CA ALA A 41 -5.90 -1.28 11.95
C ALA A 41 -4.66 -0.85 11.13
N HIS A 42 -3.99 -1.81 10.48
CA HIS A 42 -2.78 -1.62 9.66
C HIS A 42 -3.08 -1.63 8.14
N GLU A 43 -4.35 -1.49 7.76
CA GLU A 43 -4.76 -1.30 6.38
C GLU A 43 -4.50 0.15 5.93
N LEU A 44 -4.17 0.31 4.65
CA LEU A 44 -4.02 1.62 4.02
C LEU A 44 -5.38 2.32 3.92
N TRP A 45 -5.40 3.64 4.14
CA TRP A 45 -6.59 4.45 3.93
C TRP A 45 -6.25 5.67 3.07
N ILE A 46 -6.93 5.80 1.94
CA ILE A 46 -6.74 6.84 0.93
C ILE A 46 -7.30 8.18 1.41
N ARG A 47 -6.44 9.19 1.39
CA ARG A 47 -6.76 10.58 1.75
C ARG A 47 -5.78 11.55 1.05
N PRO A 48 -6.15 12.83 0.87
CA PRO A 48 -5.33 13.79 0.13
C PRO A 48 -3.88 13.87 0.62
N GLU A 49 -3.65 13.74 1.92
CA GLU A 49 -2.33 13.93 2.55
C GLU A 49 -1.32 12.85 2.19
N ILE A 50 -1.75 11.71 1.63
CA ILE A 50 -0.84 10.60 1.25
C ILE A 50 -0.71 10.42 -0.25
N VAL A 51 -1.35 11.25 -1.09
CA VAL A 51 -1.35 11.06 -2.56
C VAL A 51 0.07 11.03 -3.12
N CYS A 52 0.94 11.92 -2.66
CA CYS A 52 2.35 11.91 -3.07
C CYS A 52 3.04 10.59 -2.69
N ASP A 53 2.75 10.06 -1.51
CA ASP A 53 3.33 8.79 -1.05
C ASP A 53 2.79 7.59 -1.82
N LEU A 54 1.54 7.63 -2.30
CA LEU A 54 0.96 6.55 -3.11
C LEU A 54 1.75 6.31 -4.39
N GLY A 55 2.35 7.36 -4.98
CA GLY A 55 3.22 7.23 -6.15
C GLY A 55 4.44 6.32 -5.92
N ARG A 56 4.85 6.12 -4.66
CA ARG A 56 5.96 5.23 -4.31
C ARG A 56 5.61 3.74 -4.44
N LEU A 57 4.33 3.39 -4.57
CA LEU A 57 3.88 2.01 -4.78
C LEU A 57 3.96 1.60 -6.26
N THR A 58 4.13 2.55 -7.17
CA THR A 58 4.14 2.33 -8.62
C THR A 58 5.53 2.48 -9.26
N THR A 59 6.55 2.88 -8.48
CA THR A 59 7.92 3.17 -8.96
C THR A 59 8.97 2.26 -8.33
#